data_AF-W2HPE8-F1
#
_entry.id   AF-W2HPE8-F1
#
_cell.length_a   1.000
_cell.length_b   1.000
_cell.length_c   1.000
_cell.angle_alpha   90.00
_cell.angle_beta   90.00
_cell.angle_gamma   90.00
#
_symmetry.space_group_name_H-M   'P 1'
#
loop_
_entity.id
_entity.type
_entity.pdbx_description
1 polymer ?
#
loop_
_entity_poly.entity_id
_entity_poly.type
_entity_poly.pdbx_seq_one_letter_code
_entity_poly.pdbx_strand_id
1 'polypeptide(L)'
;MDAAPLLRSFSDVRTQPSSSYTVGSVASTIFAGAHPKNALTLVSSFCDVQKLGSNGAYTTVMTDAHWDLRYRWERYLIAESKNTCEWNIRKGGRTSVAGTYRFVHRGYSKHLLVALTAYESTSNTFTVTS
;
A
#
# COMPACT_ATOMS: atom_id res chain seq x y z
N MET A 1 10.43 4.63 -18.57
CA MET A 1 9.07 4.17 -18.91
C MET A 1 8.70 3.11 -17.89
N ASP A 2 7.48 3.12 -17.36
CA ASP A 2 7.03 2.11 -16.39
C ASP A 2 6.22 1.03 -17.12
N ALA A 3 6.37 -0.23 -16.70
CA ALA A 3 5.56 -1.35 -17.20
C ALA A 3 4.73 -1.93 -16.05
N ALA A 4 3.46 -2.21 -16.31
CA ALA A 4 2.65 -3.06 -15.46
C ALA A 4 3.07 -4.54 -15.64
N PRO A 5 2.75 -5.44 -14.69
CA PRO A 5 2.98 -6.86 -14.90
C PRO A 5 2.26 -7.35 -16.16
N LEU A 6 2.84 -8.33 -16.85
CA LEU A 6 2.28 -8.87 -18.09
C LEU A 6 0.80 -9.28 -17.90
N LEU A 7 -0.08 -8.75 -18.75
CA LEU A 7 -1.55 -8.96 -18.71
C LEU A 7 -2.24 -8.45 -17.43
N ARG A 8 -1.60 -7.55 -16.66
CA ARG A 8 -2.17 -6.94 -15.45
C ARG A 8 -2.04 -5.41 -15.48
N SER A 9 -2.62 -4.75 -14.48
CA SER A 9 -2.57 -3.30 -14.29
C SER A 9 -1.48 -2.90 -13.29
N PHE A 10 -1.17 -1.59 -13.23
CA PHE A 10 -0.37 -1.00 -12.16
C PHE A 10 -1.03 -1.14 -10.77
N SER A 11 -2.31 -1.49 -10.71
CA SER A 11 -3.06 -1.71 -9.48
C SER A 11 -3.04 -3.14 -8.94
N ASP A 12 -2.26 -4.04 -9.57
CA ASP A 12 -2.14 -5.43 -9.13
C ASP A 12 -1.45 -5.56 -7.77
N VAL A 13 -1.91 -6.52 -6.97
CA VAL A 13 -1.30 -6.86 -5.68
C VAL A 13 -0.49 -8.13 -5.86
N ARG A 14 0.84 -8.00 -5.89
CA ARG A 14 1.77 -9.12 -6.12
C ARG A 14 1.80 -10.08 -4.93
N THR A 15 1.73 -9.53 -3.72
CA THR A 15 1.75 -10.31 -2.48
C THR A 15 0.73 -9.71 -1.54
N GLN A 16 -0.32 -10.48 -1.26
CA GLN A 16 -1.35 -10.10 -0.29
C GLN A 16 -0.82 -10.22 1.14
N PRO A 17 -1.34 -9.42 2.09
CA PRO A 17 -1.07 -9.66 3.50
C PRO A 17 -1.68 -11.01 3.93
N SER A 18 -1.10 -11.62 4.98
CA SER A 18 -1.77 -12.69 5.72
C SER A 18 -3.13 -12.23 6.23
N SER A 19 -4.07 -13.16 6.42
CA SER A 19 -5.43 -12.86 6.85
C SER A 19 -5.53 -12.31 8.28
N SER A 20 -4.52 -12.55 9.11
CA SER A 20 -4.49 -12.10 10.50
C SER A 20 -3.07 -11.87 11.01
N TYR A 21 -2.96 -10.98 12.00
CA TYR A 21 -1.72 -10.59 12.67
C TYR A 21 -2.00 -10.32 14.16
N THR A 22 -1.00 -10.54 15.01
CA THR A 22 -1.06 -10.13 16.42
C THR A 22 -0.35 -8.80 16.62
N VAL A 23 -0.76 -8.05 17.64
CA VAL A 23 0.05 -6.91 18.11
C VAL A 23 1.46 -7.39 18.46
N GLY A 24 2.47 -6.67 17.97
CA GLY A 24 3.89 -7.01 18.03
C GLY A 24 4.45 -7.61 16.74
N SER A 25 3.60 -7.98 15.78
CA SER A 25 4.03 -8.49 14.47
C SER A 25 4.15 -7.38 13.41
N VAL A 26 4.59 -7.76 12.21
CA VAL A 26 4.69 -6.87 11.05
C VAL A 26 3.75 -7.36 9.95
N ALA A 27 2.79 -6.52 9.56
CA ALA A 27 1.95 -6.78 8.39
C ALA A 27 2.61 -6.19 7.14
N SER A 28 2.59 -6.93 6.04
CA SER A 28 3.21 -6.48 4.79
C SER A 28 2.36 -6.85 3.57
N THR A 29 2.48 -6.04 2.53
CA THR A 29 1.91 -6.30 1.20
C THR A 29 2.85 -5.71 0.13
N ILE A 30 2.84 -6.32 -1.06
CA ILE A 30 3.62 -5.84 -2.20
C ILE A 30 2.68 -5.55 -3.36
N PHE A 31 2.64 -4.31 -3.79
CA PHE A 31 1.90 -3.87 -4.96
C PHE A 31 2.81 -3.82 -6.20
N ALA A 32 2.21 -4.01 -7.37
CA ALA A 32 2.73 -3.44 -8.60
C ALA A 32 2.62 -1.90 -8.54
N GLY A 33 3.16 -1.21 -9.54
CA GLY A 33 3.08 0.24 -9.59
C GLY A 33 4.15 0.88 -10.45
N ALA A 34 4.22 2.20 -10.40
CA ALA A 34 5.15 3.02 -11.15
C ALA A 34 6.26 3.61 -10.28
N HIS A 35 7.21 4.32 -10.90
CA HIS A 35 8.27 5.01 -10.17
C HIS A 35 7.73 6.19 -9.33
N PRO A 36 8.08 6.34 -8.04
CA PRO A 36 7.48 7.34 -7.13
C PRO A 36 7.81 8.80 -7.50
N LYS A 37 8.87 9.03 -8.28
CA LYS A 37 9.18 10.36 -8.85
C LYS A 37 8.11 10.88 -9.82
N ASN A 38 7.25 10.02 -10.37
CA ASN A 38 6.18 10.45 -11.25
C ASN A 38 5.14 11.23 -10.44
N ALA A 39 4.97 12.53 -10.73
CA ALA A 39 4.04 13.42 -10.03
C ALA A 39 4.14 13.36 -8.50
N LEU A 40 5.37 13.30 -7.98
CA LEU A 40 5.64 13.24 -6.53
C LEU A 40 4.87 14.30 -5.73
N THR A 41 4.75 15.52 -6.25
CA THR A 41 4.04 16.64 -5.58
C THR A 41 2.52 16.49 -5.55
N LEU A 42 1.96 15.55 -6.32
CA LEU A 42 0.52 15.28 -6.37
C LEU A 42 0.13 14.05 -5.52
N VAL A 43 1.11 13.26 -5.07
CA VAL A 43 0.85 12.07 -4.24
C VAL A 43 0.82 12.48 -2.77
N SER A 44 -0.35 12.32 -2.14
CA SER A 44 -0.54 12.63 -0.72
C SER A 44 0.11 11.61 0.22
N SER A 45 0.16 10.34 -0.21
CA SER A 45 0.79 9.21 0.48
C SER A 45 0.89 8.05 -0.50
N PHE A 46 2.03 7.35 -0.49
CA PHE A 46 2.27 6.15 -1.30
C PHE A 46 1.76 4.88 -0.62
N CYS A 47 1.54 4.92 0.70
CA CYS A 47 1.10 3.77 1.47
C CYS A 47 0.19 4.20 2.62
N ASP A 48 -1.04 3.71 2.61
CA ASP A 48 -1.99 3.92 3.70
C ASP A 48 -2.37 2.61 4.36
N VAL A 49 -2.68 2.69 5.66
CA VAL A 49 -3.46 1.67 6.37
C VAL A 49 -4.84 2.24 6.61
N GLN A 50 -5.86 1.52 6.13
CA GLN A 50 -7.26 1.83 6.38
C GLN A 50 -7.86 0.83 7.35
N LYS A 51 -8.73 1.30 8.25
CA LYS A 51 -9.48 0.48 9.20
C LYS A 51 -10.96 0.46 8.82
N LEU A 52 -11.59 -0.71 8.89
CA LEU A 52 -13.03 -0.88 8.74
C LEU A 52 -13.74 -0.37 10.00
N GLY A 53 -14.64 0.60 9.83
CA GLY A 53 -15.52 1.13 10.87
C GLY A 53 -16.77 0.28 11.08
N SER A 54 -17.47 0.52 12.18
CA SER A 54 -18.75 -0.14 12.51
C SER A 54 -19.87 0.15 11.50
N ASN A 55 -19.76 1.26 10.76
CA ASN A 55 -20.65 1.63 9.67
C ASN A 55 -20.33 0.92 8.34
N GLY A 56 -19.34 0.02 8.32
CA GLY A 56 -18.90 -0.68 7.10
C GLY A 56 -18.00 0.15 6.18
N ALA A 57 -17.66 1.39 6.54
CA ALA A 57 -16.78 2.25 5.76
C ALA A 57 -15.30 2.09 6.17
N TYR A 58 -14.39 2.25 5.23
CA TYR A 58 -12.95 2.28 5.49
C TYR A 58 -12.47 3.71 5.70
N THR A 59 -11.68 3.94 6.76
CA THR A 59 -11.05 5.24 7.03
C THR A 59 -9.53 5.05 7.13
N THR A 60 -8.76 5.96 6.50
CA THR A 60 -7.30 5.98 6.64
C THR A 60 -6.93 6.32 8.09
N VAL A 61 -6.20 5.40 8.73
CA VAL A 61 -5.74 5.54 10.12
C VAL A 61 -4.23 5.76 10.23
N MET A 62 -3.48 5.44 9.18
CA MET A 62 -2.06 5.79 9.02
C MET A 62 -1.72 5.98 7.55
N THR A 63 -0.71 6.80 7.31
CA THR A 63 -0.06 7.09 6.03
C THR A 63 1.45 6.86 6.16
N ASP A 64 2.20 6.91 5.06
CA ASP A 64 3.66 6.81 5.04
C ASP A 64 4.42 7.93 5.79
N ALA A 65 3.71 8.95 6.28
CA ALA A 65 4.21 9.94 7.23
C ALA A 65 4.25 9.43 8.69
N HIS A 66 3.58 8.32 8.99
CA HIS A 66 3.53 7.75 10.33
C HIS A 66 4.72 6.82 10.58
N TRP A 67 5.31 6.91 11.77
CA TRP A 67 6.52 6.16 12.13
C TRP A 67 6.39 4.64 11.99
N ASP A 68 5.19 4.09 12.20
CA ASP A 68 4.94 2.65 12.18
C ASP A 68 4.62 2.10 10.78
N LEU A 69 4.47 2.96 9.77
CA LEU A 69 4.18 2.56 8.40
C LEU A 69 5.35 2.91 7.49
N ARG A 70 5.89 1.92 6.80
CA ARG A 70 7.01 2.07 5.89
C ARG A 70 6.57 1.80 4.47
N TYR A 71 6.94 2.71 3.57
CA TYR A 71 6.87 2.50 2.14
C TYR A 71 8.28 2.29 1.57
N ARG A 72 8.44 1.25 0.74
CA ARG A 72 9.69 0.97 0.03
C ARG A 72 9.43 0.68 -1.43
N TRP A 73 10.09 1.44 -2.29
CA TRP A 73 10.11 1.18 -3.73
C TRP A 73 11.38 0.42 -4.13
N GLU A 74 11.25 -0.57 -5.00
CA GLU A 74 12.37 -1.17 -5.70
C GLU A 74 12.04 -1.44 -7.17
N ARG A 75 13.04 -1.28 -8.04
CA ARG A 75 12.95 -1.70 -9.45
C ARG A 75 12.74 -3.21 -9.49
N TYR A 76 11.82 -3.66 -10.34
CA TYR A 76 11.57 -5.08 -10.56
C TYR A 76 11.63 -5.38 -12.06
N LEU A 77 12.35 -6.45 -12.43
CA LEU A 77 12.64 -6.79 -13.83
C LEU A 77 13.16 -5.56 -14.60
N ILE A 78 12.78 -5.41 -15.87
CA ILE A 78 13.31 -4.36 -16.77
C ILE A 78 12.64 -3.00 -16.51
N ALA A 79 11.32 -2.98 -16.29
CA ALA A 79 10.55 -1.73 -16.18
C ALA A 79 9.40 -1.77 -15.17
N GLU A 80 9.20 -2.90 -14.49
CA GLU A 80 8.19 -3.02 -13.44
C GLU A 80 8.73 -2.42 -12.12
N SER A 81 7.88 -2.36 -11.11
CA SER A 81 8.31 -2.06 -9.75
C SER A 81 7.58 -2.90 -8.71
N LYS A 82 8.19 -2.97 -7.54
CA LYS A 82 7.58 -3.45 -6.30
C LYS A 82 7.43 -2.28 -5.34
N ASN A 83 6.22 -2.11 -4.86
CA ASN A 83 5.81 -1.07 -3.91
C ASN A 83 5.43 -1.79 -2.62
N THR A 84 6.37 -1.86 -1.68
CA THR A 84 6.19 -2.57 -0.41
C THR A 84 5.62 -1.63 0.62
N CYS A 85 4.52 -2.03 1.24
CA CYS A 85 3.96 -1.42 2.44
C CYS A 85 4.23 -2.35 3.62
N GLU A 86 4.80 -1.82 4.69
CA GLU A 86 5.04 -2.55 5.94
C GLU A 86 4.52 -1.77 7.14
N TRP A 87 3.60 -2.37 7.88
CA TRP A 87 3.10 -1.84 9.14
C TRP A 87 3.70 -2.63 10.30
N ASN A 88 4.50 -1.96 11.13
CA ASN A 88 4.93 -2.47 12.42
C ASN A 88 3.80 -2.28 13.45
N ILE A 89 3.11 -3.36 13.82
CA ILE A 89 1.95 -3.32 14.72
C ILE A 89 2.45 -3.23 16.17
N ARG A 90 3.14 -2.13 16.51
CA ARG A 90 3.83 -2.00 17.81
C ARG A 90 2.84 -2.04 18.98
N LYS A 91 3.20 -2.77 20.05
CA LYS A 91 2.52 -2.72 21.35
C LYS A 91 2.42 -1.28 21.87
N GLY A 92 1.23 -0.89 22.34
CA GLY A 92 0.95 0.46 22.84
C GLY A 92 0.77 1.52 21.75
N GLY A 93 0.84 1.15 20.46
CA GLY A 93 0.52 2.05 19.36
C GLY A 93 -0.96 2.39 19.31
N ARG A 94 -1.30 3.67 19.10
CA ARG A 94 -2.70 4.14 19.04
C ARG A 94 -3.53 3.43 17.96
N THR A 95 -2.91 3.06 16.85
CA THR A 95 -3.56 2.36 15.72
C THR A 95 -3.43 0.83 15.82
N SER A 96 -2.48 0.33 16.61
CA SER A 96 -2.19 -1.09 16.85
C SER A 96 -3.18 -1.72 17.82
N VAL A 97 -4.45 -1.69 17.44
CA VAL A 97 -5.58 -2.22 18.23
C VAL A 97 -6.32 -3.27 17.43
N ALA A 98 -7.16 -4.07 18.09
CA ALA A 98 -7.95 -5.06 17.40
C ALA A 98 -8.88 -4.43 16.35
N GLY A 99 -9.02 -5.10 15.20
CA GLY A 99 -9.90 -4.66 14.12
C GLY A 99 -9.54 -5.26 12.77
N THR A 100 -10.27 -4.83 11.74
CA THR A 100 -10.05 -5.23 10.34
C THR A 100 -9.43 -4.07 9.58
N TYR A 101 -8.35 -4.36 8.87
CA TYR A 101 -7.52 -3.40 8.18
C TYR A 101 -7.26 -3.82 6.73
N ARG A 102 -6.83 -2.87 5.91
CA ARG A 102 -6.29 -3.12 4.56
C ARG A 102 -5.23 -2.07 4.23
N PHE A 103 -4.33 -2.41 3.32
CA PHE A 103 -3.37 -1.46 2.76
C PHE A 103 -3.92 -0.84 1.49
N VAL A 104 -3.58 0.43 1.25
CA VAL A 104 -3.86 1.13 -0.01
C VAL A 104 -2.57 1.75 -0.55
N HIS A 105 -2.27 1.50 -1.82
CA HIS A 105 -1.14 2.07 -2.55
C HIS A 105 -1.64 2.93 -3.71
N ARG A 106 -1.01 4.09 -3.91
CA ARG A 106 -1.34 5.04 -4.98
C ARG A 106 -0.10 5.53 -5.68
N GLY A 107 -0.27 5.96 -6.92
CA GLY A 107 0.80 6.60 -7.68
C GLY A 107 0.33 7.09 -9.04
N TYR A 108 1.30 7.57 -9.82
CA TYR A 108 1.08 8.01 -11.20
C TYR A 108 1.98 7.21 -12.13
N SER A 109 1.37 6.59 -13.14
CA SER A 109 2.08 5.88 -14.20
C SER A 109 2.33 6.79 -15.41
N LYS A 110 3.46 6.56 -16.09
CA LYS A 110 3.79 7.22 -17.36
C LYS A 110 3.86 6.19 -18.49
N HIS A 111 2.85 6.18 -19.36
CA HIS A 111 2.89 5.45 -20.62
C HIS A 111 3.51 6.33 -21.73
N LEU A 112 4.26 5.75 -22.67
CA LEU A 112 5.30 6.41 -23.47
C LEU A 112 4.90 7.64 -24.30
N LEU A 113 3.62 8.01 -24.39
CA LEU A 113 3.12 9.16 -25.18
C LEU A 113 1.92 9.89 -24.53
N VAL A 114 1.56 9.59 -23.28
CA VAL A 114 0.34 10.11 -22.62
C VAL A 114 0.66 10.86 -21.32
N ALA A 115 -0.24 11.76 -20.92
CA ALA A 115 -0.27 12.41 -19.61
C ALA A 115 -0.18 11.40 -18.45
N LEU A 116 0.31 11.86 -17.30
CA LEU A 116 0.41 11.04 -16.08
C LEU A 116 -0.98 10.52 -15.69
N THR A 117 -1.09 9.20 -15.51
CA THR A 117 -2.36 8.55 -15.15
C THR A 117 -2.29 8.08 -13.70
N ALA A 118 -3.19 8.60 -12.86
CA ALA A 118 -3.33 8.18 -11.47
C ALA A 118 -3.84 6.74 -11.39
N TYR A 119 -3.36 5.99 -10.40
CA TYR A 119 -3.89 4.68 -10.06
C TYR A 119 -3.96 4.50 -8.54
N GLU A 120 -4.85 3.63 -8.11
CA GLU A 120 -4.99 3.18 -6.72
C GLU A 120 -5.12 1.64 -6.70
N SER A 121 -4.57 1.04 -5.67
CA SER A 121 -4.54 -0.41 -5.43
C SER A 121 -4.92 -0.66 -3.99
N THR A 122 -5.74 -1.69 -3.75
CA THR A 122 -6.18 -2.07 -2.40
C THR A 122 -5.86 -3.53 -2.16
N SER A 123 -5.24 -3.85 -1.02
CA SER A 123 -4.99 -5.24 -0.62
C SER A 123 -6.26 -5.95 -0.18
N ASN A 124 -6.19 -7.27 -0.03
CA ASN A 124 -7.14 -8.00 0.79
C ASN A 124 -7.15 -7.44 2.22
N THR A 125 -8.25 -7.69 2.92
CA THR A 125 -8.39 -7.33 4.33
C THR A 125 -7.64 -8.31 5.22
N PHE A 126 -7.21 -7.82 6.38
CA PHE A 126 -6.61 -8.64 7.43
C PHE A 126 -7.07 -8.16 8.80
N THR A 127 -7.08 -9.07 9.77
CA THR A 127 -7.41 -8.74 11.15
C THR A 127 -6.16 -8.51 11.99
N VAL A 128 -6.26 -7.59 12.95
CA VAL A 128 -5.29 -7.46 14.05
C VAL A 128 -5.96 -7.94 15.31
N THR A 129 -5.29 -8.81 16.06
CA THR A 129 -5.70 -9.28 17.38
C THR A 129 -4.70 -8.81 18.44
N SER A 130 -5.17 -8.68 19.68
CA SER A 130 -4.34 -8.34 20.83
C SER A 130 -3.26 -9.38 21.11
#